data_AF-A0A0H4BCS6-F1
#
_entry.id   AF-A0A0H4BCS6-F1
#
_cell.length_a   1.000
_cell.length_b   1.000
_cell.length_c   1.000
_cell.angle_alpha   90.00
_cell.angle_beta   90.00
_cell.angle_gamma   90.00
#
_symmetry.space_group_name_H-M   'P 1'
#
loop_
_entity.id
_entity.type
_entity.pdbx_description
1 polymer ?
#
loop_
_entity_poly.entity_id
_entity_poly.type
_entity_poly.pdbx_seq_one_letter_code
_entity_poly.pdbx_strand_id
1 'polypeptide(L)'
;MALSACASKTVPVNKTQSEAINRLEQRLEQLERQVGEQLPPPSDNSNKVPAGPVSSLTLRTGTSDDRLRIYWADGTRSDLPCTKEQNTWACG
;
A
#
# COMPACT_ATOMS: atom_id res chain seq x y z
N MET A 1 60.14 -13.98 -4.42
CA MET A 1 58.67 -14.10 -4.51
C MET A 1 58.14 -14.27 -3.09
N ALA A 2 57.52 -13.23 -2.53
CA ALA A 2 56.96 -13.27 -1.18
C ALA A 2 55.43 -13.34 -1.30
N LEU A 3 54.85 -14.48 -0.89
CA LEU A 3 53.40 -14.64 -0.80
C LEU A 3 52.95 -14.09 0.55
N SER A 4 52.37 -12.90 0.53
CA SER A 4 51.77 -12.27 1.70
C SER A 4 50.41 -12.93 1.96
N ALA A 5 50.29 -13.66 3.06
CA ALA A 5 49.04 -14.29 3.49
C ALA A 5 48.13 -13.24 4.16
N CYS A 6 46.96 -12.98 3.57
CA CYS A 6 45.92 -12.18 4.21
C CYS A 6 45.34 -12.95 5.40
N ALA A 7 45.60 -12.47 6.61
CA ALA A 7 44.97 -12.97 7.83
C ALA A 7 43.48 -12.54 7.84
N SER A 8 42.58 -13.51 7.83
CA SER A 8 41.15 -13.29 8.06
C SER A 8 40.93 -12.84 9.51
N LYS A 9 40.78 -11.53 9.73
CA LYS A 9 40.31 -10.98 11.01
C LYS A 9 38.88 -11.45 11.25
N THR A 10 38.70 -12.42 12.14
CA THR A 10 37.40 -12.70 12.76
C THR A 10 37.03 -11.50 13.64
N VAL A 11 36.04 -10.73 13.21
CA VAL A 11 35.48 -9.61 13.98
C VAL A 11 34.71 -10.20 15.16
N PRO A 12 35.02 -9.82 16.42
CA PRO A 12 34.21 -10.25 17.56
C PRO A 12 32.84 -9.60 17.43
N VAL A 13 31.79 -10.41 17.26
CA VAL A 13 30.40 -9.95 17.38
C VAL A 13 30.23 -9.43 18.79
N ASN A 14 30.17 -8.10 18.91
CA ASN A 14 30.09 -7.39 20.18
C ASN A 14 28.72 -7.72 20.79
N LYS A 15 28.69 -8.40 21.94
CA LYS A 15 27.44 -8.83 22.63
C LYS A 15 26.43 -7.68 22.80
N THR A 16 26.92 -6.45 22.90
CA THR A 16 26.14 -5.21 22.97
C THR A 16 25.31 -4.93 21.71
N GLN A 17 25.77 -5.34 20.52
CA GLN A 17 24.99 -5.22 19.28
C GLN A 17 23.85 -6.21 19.25
N SER A 18 24.07 -7.46 19.70
CA SER A 18 23.02 -8.47 19.78
C SER A 18 21.93 -8.06 20.77
N GLU A 19 22.28 -7.47 21.91
CA GLU A 19 21.31 -6.92 22.86
C GLU A 19 20.53 -5.74 22.28
N ALA A 20 21.18 -4.87 21.49
CA ALA A 20 20.52 -3.77 20.83
C ALA A 20 19.52 -4.27 19.76
N ILE A 21 19.89 -5.27 18.98
CA ILE A 21 19.03 -5.90 17.96
C ILE A 21 17.81 -6.54 18.62
N ASN A 22 17.99 -7.34 19.67
CA ASN A 22 16.88 -7.98 20.39
C ASN A 22 15.87 -6.96 20.94
N ARG A 23 16.35 -5.80 21.42
CA ARG A 23 15.47 -4.71 21.89
C ARG A 23 14.69 -4.06 20.75
N LEU A 24 15.27 -3.98 19.56
CA LEU A 24 14.60 -3.43 18.38
C LEU A 24 13.54 -4.39 17.86
N GLU A 25 13.84 -5.69 17.81
CA GLU A 25 12.89 -6.74 17.41
C GLU A 25 11.65 -6.74 18.33
N GLN A 26 11.85 -6.70 19.66
CA GLN A 26 10.74 -6.61 20.62
C GLN A 26 9.87 -5.36 20.43
N ARG A 27 10.49 -4.23 20.09
CA ARG A 27 9.75 -2.99 19.82
C ARG A 27 8.97 -3.07 18.50
N LEU A 28 9.55 -3.70 17.48
CA LEU A 28 8.87 -3.93 16.20
C LEU A 28 7.66 -4.83 16.38
N GLU A 29 7.79 -5.97 17.07
CA GLU A 29 6.67 -6.88 17.35
C GLU A 29 5.52 -6.18 18.11
N GLN A 30 5.86 -5.34 19.09
CA GLN A 30 4.87 -4.54 19.82
C GLN A 30 4.17 -3.53 18.91
N LEU A 31 4.91 -2.88 18.00
CA LEU A 31 4.38 -1.92 17.06
C LEU A 31 3.47 -2.59 16.02
N GLU A 32 3.89 -3.73 15.47
CA GLU A 32 3.11 -4.52 14.53
C GLU A 32 1.79 -4.97 15.15
N ARG A 33 1.82 -5.43 16.39
CA ARG A 33 0.62 -5.82 17.12
C ARG A 33 -0.29 -4.61 17.38
N GLN A 34 0.27 -3.49 17.82
CA GLN A 34 -0.50 -2.28 18.09
C GLN A 34 -1.15 -1.74 16.81
N VAL A 35 -0.45 -1.77 15.68
CA VAL A 35 -1.00 -1.42 14.37
C VAL A 35 -2.10 -2.42 14.00
N GLY A 36 -1.86 -3.73 14.11
CA GLY A 36 -2.86 -4.76 13.82
C GLY A 36 -4.15 -4.64 14.64
N GLU A 37 -4.06 -4.23 15.91
CA GLU A 37 -5.21 -4.00 16.79
C GLU A 37 -5.89 -2.64 16.55
N GLN A 38 -5.18 -1.65 15.99
CA GLN A 38 -5.72 -0.34 15.62
C GLN A 38 -6.31 -0.29 14.22
N LEU A 39 -6.01 -1.27 13.35
CA LEU A 39 -6.74 -1.39 12.10
C LEU A 39 -8.17 -1.80 12.45
N PRO A 40 -9.19 -0.97 12.15
CA PRO A 40 -10.56 -1.44 12.23
C PRO A 40 -10.69 -2.69 11.36
N PRO A 41 -11.56 -3.67 11.74
CA PRO A 41 -11.93 -4.74 10.80
C PRO A 41 -12.32 -4.08 9.49
N PRO A 42 -11.94 -4.64 8.32
CA PRO A 42 -12.17 -4.00 7.02
C PRO A 42 -13.62 -3.53 6.97
N SER A 43 -13.77 -2.22 7.16
CA SER A 43 -15.03 -1.63 7.57
C SER A 43 -15.84 -1.46 6.32
N ASP A 44 -16.81 -2.34 6.21
CA ASP A 44 -17.87 -2.32 5.23
C ASP A 44 -17.44 -2.42 3.76
N ASN A 45 -18.25 -3.18 3.03
CA ASN A 45 -18.43 -3.11 1.59
C ASN A 45 -19.01 -1.74 1.17
N SER A 46 -18.63 -0.65 1.84
CA SER A 46 -18.84 0.69 1.35
C SER A 46 -17.80 0.88 0.25
N ASN A 47 -18.30 0.77 -0.97
CA ASN A 47 -17.66 0.90 -2.28
C ASN A 47 -17.04 2.31 -2.51
N LYS A 48 -16.54 2.94 -1.45
CA LYS A 48 -16.24 4.37 -1.33
C LYS A 48 -14.76 4.64 -1.03
N VAL A 49 -14.00 3.63 -0.64
CA VAL A 49 -12.54 3.72 -0.57
C VAL A 49 -11.99 3.26 -1.93
N PRO A 50 -11.35 4.14 -2.71
CA PRO A 50 -10.77 3.75 -3.98
C PRO A 50 -9.72 2.65 -3.75
N ALA A 51 -9.75 1.61 -4.59
CA ALA A 51 -9.03 0.36 -4.37
C ALA A 51 -7.51 0.45 -4.67
N GLY A 52 -6.89 1.58 -4.34
CA GLY A 52 -5.51 1.91 -4.66
C GLY A 52 -5.39 2.86 -5.86
N PRO A 53 -4.20 2.94 -6.50
CA PRO A 53 -3.99 3.84 -7.63
C PRO A 53 -4.87 3.47 -8.83
N VAL A 54 -5.31 4.48 -9.57
CA VAL A 54 -6.09 4.29 -10.80
C VAL A 54 -5.19 3.71 -11.89
N SER A 55 -5.61 2.59 -12.47
CA SER A 55 -4.95 1.99 -13.64
C SER A 55 -5.42 2.65 -14.94
N SER A 56 -6.74 2.76 -15.12
CA SER A 56 -7.34 3.43 -16.28
C SER A 56 -8.77 3.87 -15.99
N LEU A 57 -9.31 4.76 -16.84
CA LEU A 57 -10.69 5.25 -16.73
C LEU A 57 -11.35 5.31 -18.10
N THR A 58 -12.66 5.08 -18.14
CA THR A 58 -13.47 5.19 -19.36
C THR A 58 -14.72 6.00 -19.06
N LEU A 59 -14.92 7.08 -19.82
CA LEU A 59 -16.10 7.93 -19.75
C LEU A 59 -16.99 7.63 -20.97
N ARG A 60 -18.23 7.19 -20.73
CA ARG A 60 -19.25 7.06 -21.76
C ARG A 60 -20.24 8.21 -21.63
N THR A 61 -20.39 8.99 -22.69
CA THR A 61 -21.31 10.13 -22.76
C THR A 61 -22.18 10.04 -24.02
N GLY A 62 -23.34 10.69 -24.01
CA GLY A 62 -24.24 10.73 -25.16
C GLY A 62 -25.16 9.52 -25.28
N THR A 63 -25.33 8.77 -24.19
CA THR A 63 -26.26 7.64 -24.07
C THR A 63 -27.32 7.95 -23.02
N SER A 64 -28.36 7.10 -22.90
CA SER A 64 -29.33 7.21 -21.80
C SER A 64 -28.75 6.89 -20.43
N ASP A 65 -27.53 6.36 -20.37
CA ASP A 65 -26.81 5.91 -19.18
C ASP A 65 -25.35 6.36 -19.29
N ASP A 66 -25.13 7.65 -19.08
CA ASP A 66 -23.80 8.23 -19.04
C ASP A 66 -23.09 7.80 -17.76
N ARG A 67 -21.88 7.26 -17.90
CA ARG A 67 -21.14 6.65 -16.78
C ARG A 67 -19.64 6.86 -16.89
N LEU A 68 -19.00 6.97 -15.74
CA LEU A 68 -17.57 6.87 -15.56
C LEU A 68 -17.22 5.51 -14.96
N ARG A 69 -16.45 4.72 -15.68
CA ARG A 69 -15.88 3.47 -15.18
C ARG A 69 -14.42 3.68 -14.81
N ILE A 70 -14.05 3.31 -13.59
CA ILE A 70 -12.68 3.36 -13.09
C ILE A 70 -12.17 1.93 -12.94
N TYR A 71 -10.98 1.66 -13.48
CA TYR A 71 -10.25 0.42 -13.30
C TYR A 71 -9.09 0.69 -12.34
N TRP A 72 -9.08 -0.01 -11.22
CA TRP A 72 -8.07 0.13 -10.18
C TRP A 72 -6.89 -0.80 -10.45
N ALA A 73 -5.72 -0.49 -9.88
CA ALA A 73 -4.51 -1.31 -10.05
C ALA A 73 -4.61 -2.72 -9.45
N ASP A 74 -5.52 -2.92 -8.50
CA ASP A 74 -5.82 -4.22 -7.89
C ASP A 74 -6.75 -5.10 -8.76
N GLY A 75 -7.21 -4.58 -9.91
CA GLY A 75 -8.11 -5.27 -10.84
C GLY A 75 -9.59 -5.09 -10.53
N THR A 76 -9.96 -4.39 -9.46
CA THR A 76 -11.35 -4.05 -9.18
C THR A 76 -11.84 -2.91 -10.09
N ARG A 77 -13.16 -2.71 -10.13
CA ARG A 77 -13.79 -1.66 -10.95
C ARG A 77 -14.88 -0.92 -10.19
N SER A 78 -14.98 0.38 -10.45
CA SER A 78 -16.08 1.23 -9.97
C SER A 78 -16.86 1.79 -11.15
N ASP A 79 -18.18 1.66 -11.12
CA ASP A 79 -19.11 2.22 -12.10
C ASP A 79 -19.86 3.39 -11.44
N LEU A 80 -19.59 4.62 -11.87
CA LEU A 80 -20.20 5.84 -11.35
C LEU A 80 -21.17 6.41 -12.37
N PRO A 81 -22.47 6.58 -12.04
CA PRO A 81 -23.40 7.27 -12.92
C PRO A 81 -22.99 8.75 -13.02
N CYS A 82 -23.12 9.32 -14.21
CA CYS A 82 -22.74 10.71 -14.46
C CYS A 82 -23.95 11.55 -14.88
N THR A 83 -24.04 12.75 -14.35
CA THR A 83 -24.97 13.79 -14.80
C THR A 83 -24.19 14.95 -15.41
N LYS A 84 -24.77 15.57 -16.44
CA LYS A 84 -24.20 16.77 -17.05
C LYS A 84 -24.80 18.01 -16.38
N GLU A 85 -23.98 18.71 -15.61
CA GLU A 85 -24.34 19.99 -15.01
C GLU A 85 -23.68 21.12 -15.79
N GLN A 86 -24.46 21.76 -16.65
CA GLN A 86 -23.99 22.82 -17.56
C GLN A 86 -22.87 22.31 -18.49
N ASN A 87 -21.60 22.51 -18.11
CA ASN A 87 -20.41 22.10 -18.85
C ASN A 87 -19.52 21.09 -18.09
N THR A 88 -19.93 20.67 -16.89
CA THR A 88 -19.16 19.76 -16.03
C THR A 88 -19.93 18.44 -15.87
N TRP A 89 -19.20 17.32 -15.90
CA TRP A 89 -19.76 16.01 -15.56
C TRP A 89 -19.53 15.74 -14.08
N ALA A 90 -20.63 15.58 -13.34
CA ALA A 90 -20.61 15.13 -11.95
C ALA A 90 -20.87 13.62 -11.95
N CYS A 91 -19.92 12.83 -11.44
CA CYS A 91 -20.02 11.37 -11.38
C CYS A 91 -19.82 10.91 -9.94
N GLY A 92 -20.77 10.15 -9.39
CA GLY A 92 -20.72 9.74 -7.98
C GLY A 92 -21.87 8.85 -7.55
#